data_AF-A0A4S8IWS7-F1
#
_entry.id   AF-A0A4S8IWS7-F1
#
_cell.length_a   1.000
_cell.length_b   1.000
_cell.length_c   1.000
_cell.angle_alpha   90.00
_cell.angle_beta   90.00
_cell.angle_gamma   90.00
#
_symmetry.space_group_name_H-M   'P 1'
#
loop_
_entity.id
_entity.type
_entity.pdbx_description
1 polymer ?
#
loop_
_entity_poly.entity_id
_entity_poly.type
_entity_poly.pdbx_seq_one_letter_code
_entity_poly.pdbx_strand_id
1 'polypeptide(L)'
;MRDGMGSMSRRGGRGGGAPEGTMTGHGRGCDQHPWSHQRDLQQRHQQQQQQGRWANLPPELLLDVIRRVEESEVSWPARSHVLACAAVCHSWRDITKEVVKPPEQCGRITFPVSLKQPGPRDNPIQCFIRRERATSTFRLFLGLSPSLHGENDKLLLAARKIRRATSTDFVISLTADDFSRASSSYVGKVRQVMPSAFL
;
A
#
# COMPACT_ATOMS: atom_id res chain seq x y z
N MET A 1 51.69 49.29 5.53
CA MET A 1 51.86 49.25 4.07
C MET A 1 51.05 48.04 3.59
N ARG A 2 49.86 48.10 3.01
CA ARG A 2 49.04 49.14 2.37
C ARG A 2 47.55 48.84 2.68
N ASP A 3 46.82 49.90 3.03
CA ASP A 3 45.44 50.33 2.69
C ASP A 3 44.53 49.32 1.92
N GLY A 4 43.23 49.13 2.17
CA GLY A 4 42.21 50.02 2.73
C GLY A 4 41.30 50.56 1.62
N MET A 5 40.01 50.15 1.56
CA MET A 5 38.86 50.81 0.89
C MET A 5 37.64 49.85 0.99
N GLY A 6 36.44 50.21 1.42
CA GLY A 6 35.86 51.48 1.86
C GLY A 6 34.35 51.26 2.03
N SER A 7 33.81 51.71 3.15
CA SER A 7 32.37 51.79 3.43
C SER A 7 31.93 53.25 3.31
N MET A 8 30.78 53.51 2.68
CA MET A 8 29.97 54.74 2.80
C MET A 8 28.52 54.29 2.65
N SER A 9 27.57 54.39 3.60
CA SER A 9 27.13 55.43 4.53
C SER A 9 26.51 56.66 3.85
N ARG A 10 25.17 56.79 4.00
CA ARG A 10 24.39 57.96 4.49
C ARG A 10 22.90 57.77 4.08
N ARG A 11 21.87 58.34 4.71
CA ARG A 11 21.50 58.79 6.07
C ARG A 11 20.07 59.37 5.91
N GLY A 12 19.22 59.25 6.92
CA GLY A 12 18.00 60.08 7.09
C GLY A 12 16.72 59.48 6.49
N GLY A 13 15.55 59.53 7.13
CA GLY A 13 15.09 60.26 8.31
C GLY A 13 13.63 59.86 8.63
N ARG A 14 13.22 60.17 9.86
CA ARG A 14 11.95 59.81 10.53
C ARG A 14 10.76 60.68 10.09
N GLY A 15 9.55 60.14 10.25
CA GLY A 15 8.25 60.85 10.36
C GLY A 15 7.43 60.79 9.06
N GLY A 16 6.13 60.54 9.01
CA GLY A 16 5.04 60.38 9.97
C GLY A 16 3.73 60.51 9.18
N GLY A 17 2.62 59.94 9.67
CA GLY A 17 1.25 60.26 9.21
C GLY A 17 0.62 59.35 8.15
N ALA A 18 -0.50 58.72 8.51
CA ALA A 18 -1.53 58.16 7.62
C ALA A 18 -2.47 59.30 7.12
N PRO A 19 -3.62 59.08 6.40
CA PRO A 19 -4.20 57.86 5.82
C PRO A 19 -4.78 58.04 4.37
N GLU A 20 -5.46 56.98 3.89
CA GLU A 20 -6.56 56.94 2.90
C GLU A 20 -6.30 57.18 1.39
N GLY A 21 -6.68 56.17 0.59
CA GLY A 21 -6.70 56.24 -0.88
C GLY A 21 -7.19 54.92 -1.50
N THR A 22 -8.44 54.94 -1.96
CA THR A 22 -9.24 53.85 -2.52
C THR A 22 -8.77 53.38 -3.91
N MET A 23 -9.13 52.13 -4.24
CA MET A 23 -9.47 51.57 -5.56
C MET A 23 -8.50 50.59 -6.27
N THR A 24 -9.05 49.36 -6.39
CA THR A 24 -9.20 48.49 -7.58
C THR A 24 -7.98 47.80 -8.22
N GLY A 25 -8.16 46.49 -8.47
CA GLY A 25 -7.72 45.89 -9.73
C GLY A 25 -7.00 44.54 -9.67
N HIS A 26 -7.75 43.50 -10.04
CA HIS A 26 -7.31 42.33 -10.80
C HIS A 26 -6.66 41.14 -10.08
N GLY A 27 -7.43 40.06 -10.03
CA GLY A 27 -6.93 38.71 -9.76
C GLY A 27 -6.06 38.16 -10.88
N ARG A 28 -5.22 37.20 -10.49
CA ARG A 28 -4.51 36.14 -11.24
C ARG A 28 -4.07 35.19 -10.11
N GLY A 29 -4.45 33.93 -10.05
CA GLY A 29 -4.38 32.91 -11.08
C GLY A 29 -3.64 31.77 -10.40
N CYS A 30 -4.37 30.73 -9.99
CA CYS A 30 -3.81 29.55 -9.35
C CYS A 30 -2.86 28.87 -10.35
N ASP A 31 -1.56 28.82 -10.04
CA ASP A 31 -0.56 28.12 -10.81
C ASP A 31 -0.86 26.61 -10.79
N GLN A 32 -1.64 26.15 -11.76
CA GLN A 32 -1.83 24.73 -12.03
C GLN A 32 -0.53 24.17 -12.58
N HIS A 33 0.21 23.44 -11.74
CA HIS A 33 1.42 22.72 -12.14
C HIS A 33 1.12 21.79 -13.35
N PRO A 34 1.89 21.85 -14.44
CA PRO A 34 1.69 21.04 -15.66
C PRO A 34 1.70 19.52 -15.43
N TRP A 35 2.36 19.08 -14.35
CA TRP A 35 2.49 17.68 -13.95
C TRP A 35 1.19 17.05 -13.41
N SER A 36 0.21 17.86 -13.03
CA SER A 36 -1.10 17.40 -12.53
C SER A 36 -1.95 16.88 -13.68
N HIS A 37 -2.11 17.71 -14.72
CA HIS A 37 -2.83 17.37 -15.95
C HIS A 37 -2.22 16.19 -16.69
N GLN A 38 -0.89 16.06 -16.68
CA GLN A 38 -0.22 14.94 -17.31
C GLN A 38 -0.47 13.62 -16.55
N ARG A 39 -0.53 13.66 -15.21
CA ARG A 39 -0.94 12.51 -14.39
C ARG A 39 -2.40 12.13 -14.60
N ASP A 40 -3.29 13.11 -14.68
CA ASP A 40 -4.72 12.88 -14.91
C ASP A 40 -4.99 12.29 -16.30
N LEU A 41 -4.31 12.78 -17.35
CA LEU A 41 -4.42 12.24 -18.70
C LEU A 41 -3.81 10.83 -18.82
N GLN A 42 -2.76 10.55 -18.05
CA GLN A 42 -2.10 9.24 -17.99
C GLN A 42 -2.92 8.24 -17.16
N GLN A 43 -3.57 8.68 -16.08
CA GLN A 43 -4.58 7.91 -15.36
C GLN A 43 -5.81 7.62 -16.23
N ARG A 44 -6.31 8.61 -16.97
CA ARG A 44 -7.42 8.41 -17.90
C ARG A 44 -7.08 7.48 -19.05
N HIS A 45 -5.86 7.54 -19.59
CA HIS A 45 -5.39 6.59 -20.60
C HIS A 45 -5.26 5.18 -20.03
N GLN A 46 -4.76 5.02 -18.80
CA GLN A 46 -4.75 3.71 -18.11
C GLN A 46 -6.17 3.19 -17.85
N GLN A 47 -7.13 4.07 -17.50
CA GLN A 47 -8.54 3.72 -17.31
C GLN A 47 -9.23 3.34 -18.63
N GLN A 48 -8.85 3.95 -19.76
CA GLN A 48 -9.36 3.58 -21.09
C GLN A 48 -8.75 2.29 -21.63
N GLN A 49 -7.45 2.06 -21.40
CA GLN A 49 -6.78 0.83 -21.85
C GLN A 49 -7.18 -0.42 -21.04
N GLN A 50 -7.76 -0.26 -19.86
CA GLN A 50 -8.23 -1.37 -18.99
C GLN A 50 -9.74 -1.66 -19.09
N GLN A 51 -10.46 -1.07 -20.05
CA GLN A 51 -11.87 -1.42 -20.28
C GLN A 51 -11.96 -2.74 -21.06
N GLY A 52 -11.81 -3.85 -20.34
CA GLY A 52 -12.10 -5.19 -20.87
C GLY A 52 -13.58 -5.34 -21.20
N ARG A 53 -13.95 -6.38 -21.97
CA ARG A 53 -15.35 -6.66 -22.37
C ARG A 53 -16.33 -6.78 -21.19
N TRP A 54 -15.80 -7.06 -19.99
CA TRP A 54 -16.54 -7.15 -18.73
C TRP A 54 -16.72 -5.82 -17.99
N ALA A 55 -16.05 -4.75 -18.43
CA ALA A 55 -16.13 -3.43 -17.79
C ALA A 55 -17.51 -2.76 -17.92
N ASN A 56 -18.31 -3.20 -18.90
CA ASN A 56 -19.63 -2.64 -19.21
C ASN A 56 -20.81 -3.42 -18.59
N LEU A 57 -20.54 -4.37 -17.69
CA LEU A 57 -21.61 -5.09 -16.99
C LEU A 57 -22.35 -4.09 -16.06
N PRO A 58 -23.70 -4.09 -16.04
CA PRO A 58 -24.46 -3.28 -15.08
C PRO A 58 -23.97 -3.54 -13.64
N PRO A 59 -23.74 -2.49 -12.83
CA PRO A 59 -23.19 -2.63 -11.47
C PRO A 59 -24.00 -3.57 -10.57
N GLU A 60 -25.32 -3.62 -10.75
CA GLU A 60 -26.22 -4.48 -9.99
C GLU A 60 -25.97 -5.96 -10.30
N LEU A 61 -25.82 -6.30 -11.59
CA LEU A 61 -25.49 -7.67 -12.01
C LEU A 61 -24.08 -8.05 -11.56
N LEU A 62 -23.13 -7.11 -11.63
CA LEU A 62 -21.77 -7.34 -11.15
C LEU A 62 -21.74 -7.62 -9.64
N LEU A 63 -22.47 -6.82 -8.87
CA LEU A 63 -22.63 -7.02 -7.43
C LEU A 63 -23.22 -8.40 -7.11
N ASP A 64 -24.27 -8.81 -7.83
CA ASP A 64 -24.89 -10.12 -7.63
C ASP A 64 -23.96 -11.29 -7.99
N VAL A 65 -23.22 -11.18 -9.08
CA VAL A 65 -22.21 -12.17 -9.46
C VAL A 65 -21.14 -12.30 -8.37
N ILE A 66 -20.57 -11.19 -7.91
CA ILE A 66 -19.51 -11.19 -6.90
C ILE A 66 -20.04 -11.72 -5.56
N ARG A 67 -21.26 -11.35 -5.16
CA ARG A 67 -21.90 -11.86 -3.93
C ARG A 67 -22.05 -13.38 -3.97
N ARG A 68 -22.54 -13.92 -5.09
CA ARG A 68 -22.66 -15.38 -5.25
C ARG A 68 -21.30 -16.07 -5.16
N VAL A 69 -20.26 -15.51 -5.76
CA VAL A 69 -18.89 -16.05 -5.66
C VAL A 69 -18.36 -15.97 -4.23
N GLU A 70 -18.57 -14.87 -3.51
CA GLU A 70 -18.12 -14.73 -2.10
C GLU A 70 -18.84 -15.69 -1.14
N GLU A 71 -20.11 -15.98 -1.42
CA GLU A 71 -20.92 -16.95 -0.66
C GLU A 71 -20.52 -18.40 -0.95
N SER A 72 -20.23 -18.74 -2.21
CA SER A 72 -19.85 -20.11 -2.60
C SER A 72 -18.40 -20.45 -2.28
N GLU A 73 -17.47 -19.49 -2.43
CA GLU A 73 -16.03 -19.73 -2.37
C GLU A 73 -15.42 -19.35 -1.00
N VAL A 74 -15.68 -20.22 -0.01
CA VAL A 74 -15.38 -19.97 1.39
C VAL A 74 -13.93 -20.30 1.77
N SER A 75 -13.40 -21.41 1.26
CA SER A 75 -12.07 -21.92 1.61
C SER A 75 -11.09 -21.77 0.46
N TRP A 76 -9.80 -21.72 0.82
CA TRP A 76 -8.73 -21.74 -0.17
C TRP A 76 -8.50 -23.19 -0.64
N PRO A 77 -8.26 -23.47 -1.94
CA PRO A 77 -7.91 -22.54 -3.03
C PRO A 77 -9.09 -21.88 -3.75
N ALA A 78 -10.32 -22.36 -3.57
CA ALA A 78 -11.47 -21.92 -4.34
C ALA A 78 -11.79 -20.42 -4.13
N ARG A 79 -11.53 -19.90 -2.93
CA ARG A 79 -11.58 -18.46 -2.59
C ARG A 79 -10.65 -17.58 -3.44
N SER A 80 -9.70 -18.13 -4.19
CA SER A 80 -8.92 -17.41 -5.19
C SER A 80 -9.79 -16.83 -6.32
N HIS A 81 -10.96 -17.40 -6.59
CA HIS A 81 -11.91 -16.86 -7.57
C HIS A 81 -12.39 -15.45 -7.20
N VAL A 82 -12.57 -15.14 -5.91
CA VAL A 82 -12.88 -13.78 -5.45
C VAL A 82 -11.74 -12.80 -5.79
N LEU A 83 -10.48 -13.23 -5.68
CA LEU A 83 -9.33 -12.43 -6.11
C LEU A 83 -9.29 -12.25 -7.62
N ALA A 84 -9.67 -13.28 -8.38
CA ALA A 84 -9.75 -13.22 -9.83
C ALA A 84 -10.79 -12.18 -10.29
N CYS A 85 -11.96 -12.09 -9.62
CA CYS A 85 -12.94 -11.03 -9.86
C CYS A 85 -12.30 -9.64 -9.73
N ALA A 86 -11.56 -9.38 -8.65
CA ALA A 86 -10.90 -8.11 -8.44
C ALA A 86 -9.75 -7.80 -9.43
N ALA A 87 -9.27 -8.80 -10.16
CA ALA A 87 -8.21 -8.65 -11.16
C ALA A 87 -8.73 -8.27 -12.55
N VAL A 88 -10.04 -8.36 -12.81
CA VAL A 88 -10.64 -8.13 -14.14
C VAL A 88 -10.42 -6.69 -14.64
N CYS A 89 -10.87 -5.70 -13.88
CA CYS A 89 -10.67 -4.28 -14.16
C CYS A 89 -10.95 -3.44 -12.89
N HIS A 90 -10.87 -2.11 -13.00
CA HIS A 90 -11.08 -1.20 -11.86
C HIS A 90 -12.49 -1.32 -11.25
N SER A 91 -13.55 -1.32 -12.07
CA SER A 91 -14.94 -1.40 -11.56
C SER A 91 -15.21 -2.70 -10.82
N TRP A 92 -14.74 -3.83 -11.36
CA TRP A 92 -14.82 -5.13 -10.70
C TRP A 92 -14.04 -5.15 -9.39
N ARG A 93 -12.85 -4.55 -9.35
CA ARG A 93 -12.02 -4.45 -8.15
C ARG A 93 -12.72 -3.71 -7.02
N ASP A 94 -13.32 -2.58 -7.32
CA ASP A 94 -13.96 -1.75 -6.30
C ASP A 94 -15.18 -2.48 -5.72
N ILE A 95 -16.05 -3.00 -6.58
CA ILE A 95 -17.23 -3.75 -6.14
C ILE A 95 -16.80 -5.01 -5.37
N THR A 96 -15.74 -5.72 -5.80
CA THR A 96 -15.27 -6.90 -5.06
C THR A 96 -14.80 -6.54 -3.66
N LYS A 97 -14.08 -5.42 -3.50
CA LYS A 97 -13.65 -4.95 -2.17
C LYS A 97 -14.83 -4.52 -1.29
N GLU A 98 -15.89 -3.99 -1.88
CA GLU A 98 -17.11 -3.61 -1.14
C GLU A 98 -17.90 -4.85 -0.69
N VAL A 99 -17.98 -5.88 -1.53
CA VAL A 99 -18.68 -7.13 -1.18
C VAL A 99 -17.94 -7.91 -0.10
N VAL A 100 -16.61 -7.97 -0.19
CA VAL A 100 -15.79 -8.69 0.79
C VAL A 100 -15.67 -7.87 2.08
N LYS A 101 -16.39 -8.30 3.12
CA LYS A 101 -16.34 -7.66 4.44
C LYS A 101 -14.92 -7.71 5.03
N PRO A 102 -14.56 -6.77 5.92
CA PRO A 102 -13.29 -6.80 6.65
C PRO A 102 -13.10 -8.10 7.45
N PRO A 103 -11.84 -8.52 7.72
CA PRO A 103 -11.56 -9.72 8.51
C PRO A 103 -12.23 -9.75 9.88
N GLU A 104 -12.40 -8.59 10.53
CA GLU A 104 -13.13 -8.48 11.80
C GLU A 104 -14.57 -9.02 11.71
N GLN A 105 -15.22 -8.87 10.55
CA GLN A 105 -16.62 -9.27 10.34
C GLN A 105 -16.77 -10.63 9.66
N CYS A 106 -15.89 -10.99 8.73
CA CYS A 106 -16.00 -12.25 7.97
C CYS A 106 -15.07 -13.36 8.45
N GLY A 107 -14.03 -13.04 9.23
CA GLY A 107 -13.00 -13.99 9.64
C GLY A 107 -12.11 -14.52 8.51
N ARG A 108 -12.11 -13.84 7.35
CA ARG A 108 -11.37 -14.29 6.17
C ARG A 108 -10.39 -13.21 5.72
N ILE A 109 -9.16 -13.62 5.43
CA ILE A 109 -8.17 -12.77 4.77
C ILE A 109 -8.26 -13.07 3.28
N THR A 110 -8.89 -12.17 2.51
CA THR A 110 -8.99 -12.31 1.05
C THR A 110 -7.86 -11.54 0.37
N PHE A 111 -7.80 -10.23 0.60
CA PHE A 111 -6.84 -9.34 -0.05
C PHE A 111 -5.58 -9.12 0.79
N PRO A 112 -4.44 -8.75 0.16
CA PRO A 112 -3.23 -8.35 0.89
C PRO A 112 -3.46 -7.20 1.89
N VAL A 113 -4.31 -6.23 1.54
CA VAL A 113 -4.63 -5.09 2.42
C VAL A 113 -5.30 -5.52 3.72
N SER A 114 -6.04 -6.64 3.71
CA SER A 114 -6.72 -7.18 4.87
C SER A 114 -5.77 -7.65 5.97
N LEU A 115 -4.49 -7.91 5.66
CA LEU A 115 -3.48 -8.30 6.66
C LEU A 115 -3.17 -7.19 7.68
N LYS A 116 -3.49 -5.93 7.35
CA LYS A 116 -3.31 -4.79 8.25
C LYS A 116 -4.59 -4.44 9.01
N GLN A 117 -5.69 -5.16 8.77
CA GLN A 117 -6.97 -4.92 9.43
C GLN A 117 -7.10 -5.79 10.68
N PRO A 118 -7.92 -5.38 11.66
CA PRO A 118 -8.23 -6.22 12.82
C PRO A 118 -8.84 -7.56 12.40
N GLY A 119 -8.48 -8.63 13.11
CA GLY A 119 -9.13 -9.93 12.99
C GLY A 119 -10.43 -10.03 13.80
N PRO A 120 -11.17 -11.14 13.69
CA PRO A 120 -12.36 -11.37 14.50
C PRO A 120 -12.06 -11.40 15.98
N ARG A 121 -13.04 -11.02 16.80
CA ARG A 121 -12.94 -11.03 18.26
C ARG A 121 -13.13 -12.42 18.85
N ASP A 122 -14.05 -13.19 18.28
CA ASP A 122 -14.52 -14.44 18.89
C ASP A 122 -13.79 -15.68 18.36
N ASN A 123 -13.28 -15.61 17.11
CA ASN A 123 -12.68 -16.76 16.43
C ASN A 123 -11.31 -16.39 15.83
N PRO A 124 -10.22 -17.09 16.18
CA PRO A 124 -8.90 -16.78 15.65
C PRO A 124 -8.77 -17.18 14.18
N ILE A 125 -8.05 -16.36 13.40
CA ILE A 125 -7.61 -16.73 12.06
C ILE A 125 -6.37 -17.62 12.19
N GLN A 126 -6.52 -18.89 11.81
CA GLN A 126 -5.47 -19.88 11.94
C GLN A 126 -4.46 -19.77 10.78
N CYS A 127 -3.17 -19.78 11.12
CA CYS A 127 -2.06 -19.70 10.18
C CYS A 127 -0.92 -20.63 10.63
N PHE A 128 -0.06 -21.02 9.69
CA PHE A 128 1.17 -21.75 10.00
C PHE A 128 2.39 -21.09 9.33
N ILE A 129 3.57 -21.31 9.91
CA ILE A 129 4.85 -20.79 9.39
C ILE A 129 5.70 -21.93 8.85
N ARG A 130 6.09 -21.84 7.58
CA ARG A 130 7.11 -22.70 6.97
C ARG A 130 8.45 -21.99 6.95
N ARG A 131 9.50 -22.67 7.41
CA ARG A 131 10.87 -22.12 7.43
C ARG A 131 11.75 -22.80 6.39
N GLU A 132 12.26 -22.01 5.45
CA GLU A 132 13.31 -22.39 4.50
C GLU A 132 14.68 -22.07 5.10
N ARG A 133 15.42 -23.11 5.53
CA ARG A 133 16.69 -22.89 6.25
C ARG A 133 17.79 -22.38 5.33
N ALA A 134 17.85 -22.87 4.09
CA ALA A 134 18.90 -22.51 3.13
C ALA A 134 18.91 -21.00 2.83
N THR A 135 17.74 -20.39 2.68
CA THR A 135 17.60 -18.96 2.36
C THR A 135 17.34 -18.08 3.57
N SER A 136 17.19 -18.68 4.76
CA SER A 136 16.74 -18.01 5.98
C SER A 136 15.40 -17.28 5.79
N THR A 137 14.50 -17.89 5.03
CA THR A 137 13.17 -17.35 4.71
C THR A 137 12.10 -18.04 5.53
N PHE A 138 11.12 -17.27 5.98
CA PHE A 138 9.94 -17.70 6.71
C PHE A 138 8.73 -17.33 5.87
N ARG A 139 7.78 -18.24 5.69
CA ARG A 139 6.56 -18.02 4.91
C ARG A 139 5.36 -18.32 5.78
N LEU A 140 4.47 -17.34 5.92
CA LEU A 140 3.23 -17.44 6.65
C LEU A 140 2.12 -17.82 5.68
N PHE A 141 1.41 -18.90 5.99
CA PHE A 141 0.29 -19.40 5.19
C PHE A 141 -0.99 -19.43 6.01
N LEU A 142 -2.13 -19.23 5.35
CA LEU A 142 -3.45 -19.39 5.95
C LEU A 142 -3.77 -20.88 6.13
N GLY A 143 -4.28 -21.27 7.30
CA GLY A 143 -4.68 -22.64 7.63
C GLY A 143 -3.98 -23.20 8.88
N LEU A 144 -4.41 -24.39 9.30
CA LEU A 144 -3.85 -25.11 10.46
C LEU A 144 -2.54 -25.84 10.15
N SER A 145 -2.45 -26.43 8.96
CA SER A 145 -1.33 -27.26 8.54
C SER A 145 -1.11 -27.11 7.03
N PRO A 146 0.09 -27.46 6.53
CA PRO A 146 0.33 -27.56 5.10
C PRO A 146 -0.69 -28.45 4.40
N SER A 147 -1.22 -28.01 3.28
CA SER A 147 -1.99 -28.89 2.40
C SER A 147 -1.10 -30.03 1.88
N LEU A 148 -1.70 -31.20 1.63
CA LEU A 148 -1.00 -32.38 1.13
C LEU A 148 -0.22 -32.11 -0.17
N HIS A 149 -0.73 -31.19 -0.99
CA HIS A 149 -0.15 -30.86 -2.29
C HIS A 149 0.66 -29.55 -2.28
N GLY A 150 0.71 -28.79 -1.18
CA GLY A 150 1.53 -27.57 -1.00
C GLY A 150 1.26 -26.37 -1.92
N GLU A 151 0.80 -26.59 -3.15
CA GLU A 151 0.47 -25.61 -4.18
C GLU A 151 -0.84 -24.87 -3.88
N ASN A 152 -1.68 -25.49 -3.04
CA ASN A 152 -2.97 -24.95 -2.64
C ASN A 152 -2.89 -24.22 -1.30
N ASP A 153 -1.71 -23.84 -0.80
CA ASP A 153 -1.61 -23.04 0.43
C ASP A 153 -1.69 -21.54 0.11
N LYS A 154 -2.52 -20.78 0.83
CA LYS A 154 -2.56 -19.32 0.65
C LYS A 154 -1.39 -18.67 1.36
N LEU A 155 -0.43 -18.15 0.60
CA LEU A 155 0.62 -17.30 1.15
C LEU A 155 0.02 -15.97 1.63
N LEU A 156 0.37 -15.56 2.86
CA LEU A 156 0.00 -14.26 3.42
C LEU A 156 1.19 -13.29 3.38
N LEU A 157 2.33 -13.72 3.93
CA LEU A 157 3.56 -12.91 4.02
C LEU A 157 4.78 -13.83 3.96
N ALA A 158 5.89 -13.30 3.46
CA ALA A 158 7.20 -13.88 3.63
C ALA A 158 8.11 -12.91 4.39
N ALA A 159 9.05 -13.47 5.16
CA ALA A 159 10.07 -12.71 5.84
C ALA A 159 11.44 -13.35 5.59
N ARG A 160 12.44 -12.55 5.23
CA ARG A 160 13.83 -12.99 5.10
C ARG A 160 14.65 -12.46 6.25
N LYS A 161 15.29 -13.38 6.99
CA LYS A 161 16.22 -13.04 8.07
C LYS A 161 17.58 -12.66 7.49
N ILE A 162 18.05 -11.47 7.85
CA ILE A 162 19.35 -10.90 7.48
C ILE A 162 20.12 -10.64 8.76
N ARG A 163 21.19 -11.40 8.98
CA ARG A 163 22.09 -11.19 10.11
C ARG A 163 23.00 -10.00 9.84
N ARG A 164 23.20 -9.15 10.84
CA ARG A 164 24.19 -8.07 10.88
C ARG A 164 25.09 -8.29 12.10
N ALA A 165 26.19 -7.53 12.19
CA ALA A 165 27.12 -7.61 13.31
C ALA A 165 26.43 -7.39 14.67
N THR A 166 25.52 -6.41 14.76
CA THR A 166 24.89 -5.97 16.02
C THR A 166 23.37 -6.18 16.06
N SER A 167 22.77 -6.72 14.99
CA SER A 167 21.33 -6.89 14.90
C SER A 167 20.93 -8.01 13.94
N THR A 168 19.67 -8.41 14.00
CA THR A 168 19.03 -9.23 12.98
C THR A 168 17.86 -8.45 12.41
N ASP A 169 17.84 -8.27 11.10
CA ASP A 169 16.71 -7.69 10.37
C ASP A 169 15.84 -8.80 9.79
N PHE A 170 14.52 -8.62 9.83
CA PHE A 170 13.55 -9.43 9.09
C PHE A 170 12.87 -8.52 8.08
N VAL A 171 13.18 -8.71 6.80
CA VAL A 171 12.55 -7.97 5.69
C VAL A 171 11.28 -8.70 5.29
N ILE A 172 10.14 -8.00 5.33
CA ILE A 172 8.80 -8.58 5.15
C ILE A 172 8.25 -8.18 3.78
N SER A 173 7.70 -9.16 3.06
CA SER A 173 7.13 -9.03 1.71
C SER A 173 5.81 -9.79 1.59
N LEU A 174 4.96 -9.37 0.65
CA LEU A 174 3.73 -10.08 0.26
C LEU A 174 4.01 -11.26 -0.70
N THR A 175 5.19 -11.33 -1.29
CA THR A 175 5.59 -12.41 -2.21
C THR A 175 6.65 -13.31 -1.58
N ALA A 176 6.80 -14.52 -2.10
CA ALA A 176 7.61 -15.58 -1.48
C ALA A 176 9.13 -15.39 -1.65
N ASP A 177 9.53 -14.57 -2.62
CA ASP A 177 10.84 -14.58 -3.28
C ASP A 177 11.40 -13.17 -3.52
N ASP A 178 10.56 -12.12 -3.57
CA ASP A 178 11.02 -10.73 -3.69
C ASP A 178 11.06 -10.01 -2.34
N PHE A 179 12.27 -9.66 -1.91
CA PHE A 179 12.56 -8.92 -0.67
C PHE A 179 13.17 -7.53 -0.94
N SER A 180 13.08 -7.03 -2.17
CA SER A 180 13.54 -5.69 -2.52
C SER A 180 12.69 -4.62 -1.85
N ARG A 181 13.32 -3.62 -1.22
CA ARG A 181 12.59 -2.49 -0.61
C ARG A 181 11.92 -1.58 -1.63
N ALA A 182 12.35 -1.62 -2.88
CA ALA A 182 11.75 -0.86 -3.96
C ALA A 182 10.54 -1.57 -4.59
N SER A 183 10.30 -2.84 -4.23
CA SER A 183 9.18 -3.62 -4.75
C SER A 183 7.86 -3.15 -4.16
N SER A 184 6.80 -3.21 -4.96
CA SER A 184 5.44 -2.98 -4.49
C SER A 184 4.95 -4.04 -3.50
N SER A 185 5.62 -5.21 -3.42
CA SER A 185 5.31 -6.24 -2.43
C SER A 185 5.97 -6.01 -1.07
N TYR A 186 6.91 -5.07 -0.96
CA TYR A 186 7.56 -4.77 0.31
C TYR A 186 6.58 -4.21 1.34
N VAL A 187 6.50 -4.84 2.50
CA VAL A 187 5.58 -4.46 3.58
C VAL A 187 6.31 -3.66 4.65
N GLY A 188 7.53 -4.08 5.01
CA GLY A 188 8.26 -3.47 6.10
C GLY A 188 9.45 -4.29 6.59
N LYS A 189 9.99 -3.90 7.74
CA LYS A 189 11.15 -4.53 8.35
C LYS A 189 11.04 -4.52 9.87
N VAL A 190 11.24 -5.67 10.49
CA VAL A 190 11.39 -5.81 11.95
C VAL A 190 12.86 -5.97 12.28
N ARG A 191 13.33 -5.32 13.34
CA ARG A 191 14.73 -5.39 13.80
C ARG A 191 14.77 -5.94 15.22
N GLN A 192 15.53 -7.01 15.39
CA GLN A 192 15.94 -7.50 16.69
C GLN A 192 17.37 -7.02 16.96
N VAL A 193 17.54 -6.16 17.96
CA VAL A 193 18.86 -5.73 18.43
C VAL A 193 19.42 -6.82 19.33
N MET A 194 20.68 -7.20 19.12
CA MET A 194 21.35 -8.08 20.08
C MET A 194 21.81 -7.19 21.24
N PRO A 195 21.48 -7.53 22.49
CA PRO A 195 22.06 -6.82 23.62
C PRO A 195 23.58 -6.91 23.48
N SER A 196 24.25 -5.75 23.56
CA SER A 196 25.71 -5.72 23.58
C SER A 196 26.12 -6.54 24.80
N ALA A 197 26.79 -7.67 24.59
CA ALA A 197 27.50 -8.31 25.68
C ALA A 197 28.49 -7.27 26.20
N PHE A 198 28.30 -6.81 27.43
CA PHE A 198 29.32 -6.04 28.12
C PHE A 198 30.56 -6.96 28.17
N LEU A 199 31.60 -6.57 27.44
CA LEU A 199 32.94 -7.15 27.54
C LEU A 199 33.58 -6.73 28.87
#